data_AF-A0A6P1IK31-F1
#
_entry.id   AF-A0A6P1IK31-F1
#
_cell.length_a   1.000
_cell.length_b   1.000
_cell.length_c   1.000
_cell.angle_alpha   90.00
_cell.angle_beta   90.00
_cell.angle_gamma   90.00
#
_symmetry.space_group_name_H-M   'P 1'
#
loop_
_entity.id
_entity.type
_entity.pdbx_description
1 polymer ?
#
loop_
_entity_poly.entity_id
_entity_poly.type
_entity_poly.pdbx_seq_one_letter_code
_entity_poly.pdbx_strand_id
1 'polypeptide(L)'
;MNTTRHEDRSVTERLCRAIRGRRSSAMKAAAAVLIVAGVAGWSAPTSAQSTTGAEWPLEEIEKAFWACDYAASTRLVEMGSAIACSRLTEALRQLKFDGDFNAMLNWWQQHKEAEHRALAKAGGASLPRSAPSAR
;
A
#
# COMPACT_ATOMS: atom_id res chain seq x y z
N MET A 1 19.54 36.99 -18.81
CA MET A 1 19.83 35.62 -18.35
C MET A 1 18.63 34.74 -18.69
N ASN A 2 18.73 33.90 -19.73
CA ASN A 2 17.60 33.09 -20.23
C ASN A 2 18.08 31.82 -20.99
N THR A 3 19.15 31.17 -20.51
CA THR A 3 19.81 30.06 -21.25
C THR A 3 19.51 28.67 -20.70
N THR A 4 18.89 28.52 -19.52
CA THR A 4 18.67 27.21 -18.88
C THR A 4 17.45 26.44 -19.38
N ARG A 5 16.49 27.10 -20.04
CA ARG A 5 15.23 26.45 -20.48
C ARG A 5 15.39 25.62 -21.77
N HIS A 6 16.42 25.88 -22.57
CA HIS A 6 16.55 25.27 -23.90
C HIS A 6 17.25 23.90 -23.88
N GLU A 7 18.06 23.62 -22.85
CA GLU A 7 18.85 22.39 -22.75
C GLU A 7 17.99 21.20 -22.27
N ASP A 8 17.07 21.47 -21.33
CA ASP A 8 16.20 20.47 -20.69
C ASP A 8 15.31 19.73 -21.70
N ARG A 9 14.72 20.49 -22.64
CA ARG A 9 13.84 19.97 -23.69
C ARG A 9 14.57 19.00 -24.65
N SER A 10 15.88 19.14 -24.82
CA SER A 10 16.67 18.25 -25.69
C SER A 10 16.94 16.88 -25.05
N VAL A 11 17.02 16.82 -23.71
CA VAL A 11 17.26 15.59 -22.95
C VAL A 11 15.98 14.75 -22.90
N THR A 12 14.82 15.39 -22.69
CA THR A 12 13.53 14.71 -22.67
C THR A 12 13.19 14.04 -24.01
N GLU A 13 13.48 14.70 -25.14
CA GLU A 13 13.22 14.13 -26.47
C GLU A 13 14.10 12.90 -26.79
N ARG A 14 15.34 12.85 -26.28
CA ARG A 14 16.24 11.69 -26.47
C ARG A 14 15.77 10.48 -25.67
N LEU A 15 15.28 10.68 -24.45
CA LEU A 15 14.78 9.61 -23.59
C LEU A 15 13.47 9.00 -24.11
N CYS A 16 12.55 9.82 -24.65
CA CYS A 16 11.33 9.30 -25.26
C CYS A 16 11.57 8.48 -26.54
N ARG A 17 12.66 8.76 -27.27
CA ARG A 17 13.01 8.01 -28.49
C ARG A 17 13.62 6.63 -28.17
N ALA A 18 14.29 6.48 -27.03
CA ALA A 18 14.88 5.21 -26.60
C ALA A 18 13.85 4.15 -26.15
N ILE A 19 12.71 4.59 -25.59
CA ILE A 19 11.73 3.68 -24.96
C ILE A 19 10.72 3.13 -25.99
N ARG A 20 10.52 3.80 -27.13
CA ARG A 20 9.49 3.43 -28.12
C ARG A 20 9.94 2.43 -29.19
N GLY A 21 11.18 1.93 -29.13
CA GLY A 21 11.82 1.14 -30.19
C GLY A 21 11.81 -0.39 -30.03
N ARG A 22 11.14 -0.98 -29.03
CA ARG A 22 11.16 -2.44 -28.83
C ARG A 22 9.75 -3.05 -28.80
N ARG A 23 8.99 -2.81 -29.86
CA ARG A 23 7.91 -3.70 -30.32
C ARG A 23 8.33 -4.28 -31.67
N SER A 24 8.90 -5.48 -31.65
CA SER A 24 9.03 -6.31 -32.85
C SER A 24 8.40 -7.67 -32.57
N SER A 25 7.15 -7.80 -32.99
CA SER A 25 6.50 -9.07 -33.25
C SER A 25 7.07 -9.62 -34.56
N ALA A 26 7.78 -10.74 -34.53
CA ALA A 26 7.95 -11.61 -35.70
C ALA A 26 8.45 -12.99 -35.25
N MET A 27 7.63 -14.00 -35.53
CA MET A 27 7.90 -15.43 -35.37
C MET A 27 9.20 -15.85 -36.05
N LYS A 28 9.99 -16.73 -35.40
CA LYS A 28 10.54 -17.92 -36.05
C LYS A 28 10.55 -19.07 -35.05
N ALA A 29 9.84 -20.13 -35.39
CA ALA A 29 9.94 -21.42 -34.75
C ALA A 29 11.37 -21.96 -34.90
N ALA A 30 11.98 -22.36 -33.79
CA ALA A 30 13.09 -23.28 -33.78
C ALA A 30 12.83 -24.26 -32.64
N ALA A 31 12.42 -25.46 -33.01
CA ALA A 31 12.41 -26.60 -32.11
C ALA A 31 13.87 -26.91 -31.75
N ALA A 32 14.20 -26.80 -30.46
CA ALA A 32 15.38 -27.41 -29.89
C ALA A 32 14.94 -28.05 -28.57
N VAL A 33 14.72 -29.36 -28.64
CA VAL A 33 14.57 -30.23 -27.48
C VAL A 33 15.91 -30.28 -26.76
N LEU A 34 15.96 -29.82 -25.51
CA LEU A 34 16.94 -30.28 -24.52
C LEU A 34 16.23 -30.47 -23.19
N ILE A 35 16.05 -31.74 -22.84
CA ILE A 35 15.66 -32.22 -21.52
C ILE A 35 16.92 -32.20 -20.66
N VAL A 36 16.94 -31.39 -19.59
CA VAL A 36 17.70 -31.71 -18.36
C VAL A 36 16.86 -31.29 -17.16
N ALA A 37 16.52 -32.26 -16.33
CA ALA A 37 15.83 -32.10 -15.07
C ALA A 37 16.64 -31.22 -14.11
N GLY A 38 16.02 -30.17 -13.58
CA GLY A 38 16.58 -29.30 -12.56
C GLY A 38 15.46 -28.65 -11.76
N VAL A 39 14.75 -29.43 -10.95
CA VAL A 39 13.85 -28.93 -9.91
C VAL A 39 14.69 -28.34 -8.76
N ALA A 40 15.34 -27.20 -9.01
CA ALA A 40 15.94 -26.38 -7.97
C ALA A 40 15.01 -25.18 -7.75
N GLY A 41 14.38 -25.15 -6.58
CA GLY A 41 13.21 -24.36 -6.28
C GLY A 41 13.38 -22.87 -6.55
N TRP A 42 12.42 -22.30 -7.28
CA TRP A 42 12.00 -20.94 -6.98
C TRP A 42 11.43 -20.94 -5.57
N SER A 43 12.27 -20.64 -4.59
CA SER A 43 11.80 -20.14 -3.31
C SER A 43 11.09 -18.83 -3.60
N ALA A 44 9.75 -18.88 -3.73
CA ALA A 44 8.94 -17.70 -3.54
C ALA A 44 9.35 -17.09 -2.18
N PRO A 45 9.55 -15.77 -2.06
CA PRO A 45 9.72 -15.18 -0.75
C PRO A 45 8.43 -15.46 0.04
N THR A 46 8.52 -16.41 0.97
CA THR A 46 7.54 -16.55 2.04
C THR A 46 7.71 -15.32 2.92
N SER A 47 6.98 -14.27 2.57
CA SER A 47 6.69 -13.16 3.47
C SER A 47 5.53 -13.57 4.38
N ALA A 48 5.64 -14.71 5.06
CA ALA A 48 4.74 -15.10 6.14
C ALA A 48 5.56 -15.14 7.43
N GLN A 49 6.10 -13.98 7.80
CA GLN A 49 6.42 -13.73 9.21
C GLN A 49 5.22 -13.02 9.81
N SER A 50 4.13 -13.77 10.05
CA SER A 50 3.16 -13.39 11.06
C SER A 50 3.82 -13.71 12.40
N THR A 51 4.61 -12.76 12.91
CA THR A 51 5.10 -12.80 14.27
C THR A 51 3.89 -12.74 15.18
N THR A 52 3.53 -13.88 15.77
CA THR A 52 2.52 -14.02 16.82
C THR A 52 2.93 -13.17 18.04
N GLY A 53 2.53 -11.90 18.00
CA GLY A 53 2.35 -11.04 19.16
C GLY A 53 0.90 -10.57 19.12
N ALA A 54 0.06 -11.12 20.02
CA ALA A 54 -1.37 -10.79 20.19
C ALA A 54 -2.02 -10.17 18.95
N GLU A 55 -2.37 -11.00 17.96
CA GLU A 55 -3.06 -10.52 16.77
C GLU A 55 -4.42 -9.95 17.22
N TRP A 56 -4.67 -8.68 16.94
CA TRP A 56 -5.94 -8.05 17.27
C TRP A 56 -7.04 -8.71 16.44
N PRO A 57 -8.23 -8.98 17.00
CA PRO A 57 -9.35 -9.46 16.22
C PRO A 57 -9.72 -8.44 15.14
N LEU A 58 -10.19 -8.93 13.98
CA LEU A 58 -10.49 -8.08 12.82
C LEU A 58 -11.43 -6.92 13.17
N GLU A 59 -12.43 -7.16 14.01
CA GLU A 59 -13.37 -6.14 14.47
C GLU A 59 -12.68 -4.98 15.22
N GLU A 60 -11.70 -5.28 16.07
CA GLU A 60 -10.94 -4.25 16.79
C GLU A 60 -9.99 -3.48 15.86
N ILE A 61 -9.43 -4.16 14.85
CA ILE A 61 -8.63 -3.50 13.81
C ILE A 61 -9.48 -2.53 13.01
N GLU A 62 -10.68 -2.95 12.59
CA GLU A 62 -11.61 -2.11 11.84
C GLU A 62 -12.08 -0.90 12.67
N LYS A 63 -12.44 -1.13 13.93
CA LYS A 63 -12.81 -0.05 14.85
C LYS A 63 -11.67 0.96 15.04
N ALA A 64 -10.45 0.48 15.22
CA ALA A 64 -9.27 1.33 15.37
C ALA A 64 -8.90 2.06 14.06
N PHE A 65 -9.11 1.43 12.91
CA PHE A 65 -8.98 2.06 11.60
C PHE A 65 -9.95 3.24 11.46
N TRP A 66 -11.23 3.06 11.81
CA TRP A 66 -12.20 4.15 11.72
C TRP A 66 -11.88 5.31 12.66
N ALA A 67 -11.38 5.02 13.87
CA ALA A 67 -10.88 6.05 14.78
C ALA A 67 -9.71 6.84 14.16
N CYS A 68 -8.77 6.15 13.53
CA CYS A 68 -7.64 6.76 12.82
C CYS A 68 -8.07 7.63 11.64
N ASP A 69 -8.95 7.12 10.78
CA ASP A 69 -9.45 7.84 9.60
C ASP A 69 -10.24 9.10 9.99
N TYR A 70 -11.08 9.00 11.03
CA TYR A 70 -11.81 10.15 11.57
C TYR A 70 -10.86 11.20 12.15
N ALA A 71 -9.89 10.80 12.96
CA ALA A 71 -8.94 11.73 13.55
C ALA A 71 -8.12 12.44 12.46
N ALA A 72 -7.62 11.72 11.45
CA ALA A 72 -6.88 12.31 10.33
C ALA A 72 -7.74 13.26 9.48
N SER A 73 -9.06 13.04 9.42
CA SER A 73 -9.98 13.91 8.68
C SER A 73 -10.43 15.15 9.46
N THR A 74 -10.28 15.16 10.79
CA THR A 74 -10.82 16.23 11.66
C THR A 74 -9.76 17.05 12.37
N ARG A 75 -8.53 16.53 12.50
CA ARG A 75 -7.44 17.22 13.20
C ARG A 75 -6.07 16.73 12.72
N LEU A 76 -5.03 17.45 13.13
CA LEU A 76 -3.66 16.97 13.01
C LEU A 76 -3.44 15.74 13.90
N VAL A 77 -2.76 14.74 13.36
CA VAL A 77 -2.39 13.50 14.04
C VAL A 77 -0.90 13.51 14.29
N GLU A 78 -0.52 13.36 15.56
CA GLU A 78 0.89 13.29 15.96
C GLU A 78 1.60 12.08 15.35
N MET A 79 2.91 12.21 15.09
CA MET A 79 3.71 11.24 14.33
C MET A 79 3.56 9.80 14.87
N GLY A 80 3.63 9.61 16.18
CA GLY A 80 3.50 8.28 16.77
C GLY A 80 2.12 7.66 16.49
N SER A 81 1.07 8.46 16.55
CA SER A 81 -0.29 8.00 16.24
C SER A 81 -0.43 7.73 14.73
N ALA A 82 0.19 8.54 13.88
CA ALA A 82 0.20 8.30 12.43
C ALA A 82 0.87 6.96 12.06
N ILE A 83 1.97 6.60 12.72
CA ILE A 83 2.64 5.30 12.55
C ILE A 83 1.75 4.15 13.03
N ALA A 84 1.05 4.30 14.16
CA ALA A 84 0.11 3.27 14.62
C ALA A 84 -1.06 3.11 13.64
N CYS A 85 -1.60 4.22 13.14
CA CYS A 85 -2.68 4.23 12.16
C CYS A 85 -2.27 3.59 10.83
N SER A 86 -1.03 3.81 10.34
CA SER A 86 -0.58 3.17 9.10
C SER A 86 -0.49 1.64 9.24
N ARG A 87 -0.06 1.13 10.40
CA ARG A 87 -0.04 -0.31 10.70
C ARG A 87 -1.45 -0.91 10.75
N LEU A 88 -2.42 -0.18 11.32
CA LEU A 88 -3.82 -0.61 11.35
C LEU A 88 -4.43 -0.65 9.95
N THR A 89 -4.18 0.36 9.12
CA THR A 89 -4.60 0.38 7.71
C THR A 89 -4.04 -0.82 6.95
N GLU A 90 -2.75 -1.13 7.14
CA GLU A 90 -2.13 -2.29 6.51
C GLU A 90 -2.71 -3.61 7.02
N ALA A 91 -2.90 -3.76 8.33
CA ALA A 91 -3.50 -4.95 8.91
C ALA A 91 -4.94 -5.16 8.40
N LEU A 92 -5.74 -4.10 8.32
CA LEU A 92 -7.11 -4.16 7.79
C LEU A 92 -7.10 -4.58 6.32
N ARG A 93 -6.18 -4.01 5.52
CA ARG A 93 -6.01 -4.36 4.11
C ARG A 93 -5.70 -5.84 3.93
N GLN A 94 -4.76 -6.37 4.71
CA GLN A 94 -4.37 -7.77 4.62
C GLN A 94 -5.50 -8.70 5.09
N LEU A 95 -6.10 -8.43 6.25
CA LEU A 95 -7.03 -9.36 6.89
C LEU A 95 -8.45 -9.34 6.31
N LYS A 96 -8.97 -8.16 5.92
CA LYS A 96 -10.35 -8.01 5.43
C LYS A 96 -10.45 -8.08 3.91
N PHE A 97 -9.39 -7.66 3.21
CA PHE A 97 -9.41 -7.47 1.76
C PHE A 97 -8.38 -8.33 1.03
N ASP A 98 -7.73 -9.27 1.71
CA ASP A 98 -6.71 -10.17 1.14
C ASP A 98 -5.60 -9.39 0.41
N GLY A 99 -5.24 -8.21 0.95
CA GLY A 99 -4.25 -7.31 0.38
C GLY A 99 -4.76 -6.38 -0.74
N ASP A 100 -6.00 -6.55 -1.23
CA ASP A 100 -6.58 -5.72 -2.29
C ASP A 100 -6.91 -4.31 -1.80
N PHE A 101 -6.03 -3.38 -2.14
CA PHE A 101 -6.20 -1.97 -1.79
C PHE A 101 -7.39 -1.31 -2.50
N ASN A 102 -7.73 -1.71 -3.73
CA ASN A 102 -8.85 -1.12 -4.45
C ASN A 102 -10.18 -1.56 -3.83
N ALA A 103 -10.28 -2.83 -3.44
CA ALA A 103 -11.42 -3.34 -2.69
C ALA A 103 -11.59 -2.58 -1.36
N MET A 104 -10.49 -2.39 -0.62
CA MET A 104 -10.49 -1.59 0.61
C MET A 104 -10.93 -0.13 0.36
N LEU A 105 -10.41 0.52 -0.68
CA LEU A 105 -10.73 1.91 -0.99
C LEU A 105 -12.21 2.08 -1.36
N ASN A 106 -12.74 1.17 -2.19
CA ASN A 106 -14.16 1.17 -2.57
C ASN A 106 -15.07 0.95 -1.36
N TRP A 107 -14.71 0.02 -0.49
CA TRP A 107 -15.42 -0.20 0.78
C TRP A 107 -15.37 1.05 1.66
N TRP A 108 -14.20 1.65 1.85
CA TRP A 108 -14.03 2.85 2.66
C TRP A 108 -14.92 3.99 2.19
N GLN A 109 -14.94 4.27 0.88
CA GLN A 109 -15.79 5.34 0.30
C GLN A 109 -17.28 5.14 0.60
N GLN A 110 -17.75 3.89 0.60
CA GLN A 110 -19.16 3.56 0.86
C GLN A 110 -19.53 3.75 2.34
N HIS A 111 -18.59 3.55 3.26
CA HIS A 111 -18.88 3.49 4.71
C HIS A 111 -18.48 4.77 5.45
N LYS A 112 -17.52 5.55 4.92
CA LYS A 112 -16.88 6.68 5.61
C LYS A 112 -17.88 7.61 6.29
N GLU A 113 -18.89 8.07 5.55
CA GLU A 113 -19.88 9.02 6.06
C GLU A 113 -20.72 8.45 7.21
N ALA A 114 -21.07 7.17 7.15
CA ALA A 114 -21.83 6.53 8.23
C ALA A 114 -20.97 6.41 9.50
N GLU A 115 -19.74 5.94 9.34
CA GLU A 115 -18.80 5.69 10.44
C GLU A 115 -18.33 7.01 11.09
N HIS A 116 -18.03 8.03 10.29
CA HIS A 116 -17.66 9.35 10.79
C HIS A 116 -18.78 10.00 11.59
N ARG A 117 -20.04 9.84 11.14
CA ARG A 117 -21.20 10.31 11.90
C ARG A 117 -21.39 9.54 13.20
N ALA A 118 -21.16 8.23 13.20
CA ALA A 118 -21.23 7.41 14.41
C ALA A 118 -20.17 7.86 15.44
N LEU A 119 -18.92 8.06 15.00
CA LEU A 119 -17.84 8.55 15.85
C LEU A 119 -18.07 9.98 16.36
N ALA A 120 -18.59 10.87 15.51
CA ALA A 120 -18.95 12.22 15.93
C ALA A 120 -20.02 12.21 17.03
N LYS A 121 -21.05 11.34 16.91
CA LYS A 121 -22.08 11.17 17.95
C LYS A 121 -21.52 10.59 19.25
N ALA A 122 -20.52 9.73 19.16
CA ALA A 122 -19.87 9.11 20.32
C ALA A 122 -18.87 10.04 21.05
N GLY A 123 -18.69 11.29 20.59
CA GLY A 123 -17.77 12.25 21.21
C GLY A 123 -16.35 12.25 20.62
N GLY A 124 -16.17 11.63 19.43
CA GLY A 124 -14.91 11.62 18.69
C GLY A 124 -14.13 10.30 18.76
N ALA A 125 -12.95 10.29 18.16
CA ALA A 125 -12.08 9.11 18.06
C ALA A 125 -10.97 9.10 19.12
N SER A 126 -10.90 8.02 19.91
CA SER A 126 -9.73 7.72 20.73
C SER A 126 -8.67 7.04 19.87
N LEU A 127 -7.55 7.73 19.63
CA LEU A 127 -6.45 7.19 18.84
C LEU A 127 -5.65 6.15 19.65
N PRO A 128 -5.09 5.12 19.00
CA PRO A 128 -4.17 4.21 19.66
C PRO A 128 -2.96 5.00 20.18
N ARG A 129 -2.71 4.88 21.49
CA ARG A 129 -1.51 5.46 22.11
C ARG A 129 -0.30 4.66 21.64
N SER A 130 0.64 5.31 20.97
CA SER A 130 1.95 4.72 20.69
C SER A 130 2.61 4.32 22.01
N ALA A 131 3.12 3.10 22.10
CA ALA A 131 3.98 2.70 23.22
C ALA A 131 5.15 3.69 23.36
N PRO A 132 5.63 3.99 24.58
CA PRO A 132 6.77 4.88 24.76
C PRO A 132 7.99 4.30 24.03
N SER A 133 8.63 5.11 23.18
CA SER A 133 9.92 4.75 22.57
C SER A 133 10.91 4.39 23.67
N ALA A 134 11.41 3.16 23.64
CA ALA A 134 12.62 2.79 24.38
C ALA A 134 13.75 3.72 23.91
N ARG A 135 14.38 4.37 24.88
CA ARG A 135 15.42 5.38 24.70
C ARG A 135 16.79 4.72 24.54
#